data_AF-A0A957JLX7-F1
#
_entry.id   AF-A0A957JLX7-F1
#
_cell.length_a   1.000
_cell.length_b   1.000
_cell.length_c   1.000
_cell.angle_alpha   90.00
_cell.angle_beta   90.00
_cell.angle_gamma   90.00
#
_symmetry.space_group_name_H-M   'P 1'
#
loop_
_entity.id
_entity.type
_entity.pdbx_description
1 polymer ?
#
loop_
_entity_poly.entity_id
_entity_poly.type
_entity_poly.pdbx_seq_one_letter_code
_entity_poly.pdbx_strand_id
1 'polypeptide(L)'
;MSDNPKPANQRRIILITAAGLLLFSIYLLAFLLPDFMRTAVGPQQMTMTQAAESASDSDAYIAISDGAWECDTIEYVRGRAASNTGTRREITRFTEVFRTNDSGKVVLLATMSGEMDCAELQATDLAGYLQRMSPEREQELINEVRLARFIHATTFLEICGYCGPTNSLIGTLFGFAFGLIGLGLLVWGLR
;
A
#
# COMPACT_ATOMS: atom_id res chain seq x y z
N MET A 1 -37.49 -6.60 34.42
CA MET A 1 -36.49 -6.87 35.49
C MET A 1 -35.19 -7.20 34.80
N SER A 2 -34.21 -6.30 34.82
CA SER A 2 -32.89 -6.52 34.23
C SER A 2 -31.96 -6.99 35.35
N ASP A 3 -31.56 -8.25 35.32
CA ASP A 3 -30.60 -8.79 36.28
C ASP A 3 -29.25 -8.12 36.06
N ASN A 4 -28.83 -7.30 37.03
CA ASN A 4 -27.47 -6.76 37.04
C ASN A 4 -26.48 -7.94 37.18
N PRO A 5 -25.44 -8.01 36.32
CA PRO A 5 -24.47 -9.09 36.40
C PRO A 5 -23.75 -9.10 37.75
N LYS A 6 -23.54 -10.30 38.31
CA LYS A 6 -22.79 -10.47 39.56
C LYS A 6 -21.36 -9.89 39.40
N PRO A 7 -20.81 -9.20 40.41
CA PRO A 7 -19.53 -8.48 40.31
C PRO A 7 -18.34 -9.38 39.90
N ALA A 8 -18.36 -10.67 40.26
CA ALA A 8 -17.35 -11.64 39.84
C ALA A 8 -17.35 -11.91 38.32
N ASN A 9 -18.54 -11.93 37.69
CA ASN A 9 -18.65 -12.12 36.24
C ASN A 9 -18.17 -10.88 35.49
N GLN A 10 -18.45 -9.68 36.02
CA GLN A 10 -18.02 -8.43 35.42
C GLN A 10 -16.48 -8.33 35.38
N ARG A 11 -15.80 -8.64 36.50
CA ARG A 11 -14.33 -8.63 36.57
C ARG A 11 -13.69 -9.61 35.57
N ARG A 12 -14.25 -10.81 35.44
CA ARG A 12 -13.76 -11.82 34.49
C ARG A 12 -13.90 -11.35 33.04
N ILE A 13 -15.03 -10.72 32.69
CA ILE A 13 -15.25 -10.17 31.35
C ILE A 13 -14.22 -9.09 31.05
N ILE A 14 -13.99 -8.15 31.98
CA ILE A 14 -13.01 -7.07 31.81
C ILE A 14 -11.61 -7.61 31.53
N LEU A 15 -11.15 -8.60 32.32
CA LEU A 15 -9.82 -9.19 32.15
C LEU A 15 -9.69 -9.95 30.82
N ILE A 16 -10.73 -10.68 30.40
CA ILE A 16 -10.74 -11.37 29.09
C ILE A 16 -10.69 -10.36 27.95
N THR A 17 -11.50 -9.30 28.00
CA THR A 17 -11.48 -8.23 26.99
C THR A 17 -10.13 -7.53 26.95
N ALA A 18 -9.54 -7.22 28.11
CA ALA A 18 -8.21 -6.62 28.21
C ALA A 18 -7.13 -7.49 27.55
N ALA A 19 -7.09 -8.78 27.86
CA ALA A 19 -6.17 -9.73 27.25
C ALA A 19 -6.37 -9.83 25.73
N GLY A 20 -7.63 -9.87 25.28
CA GLY A 20 -7.98 -9.88 23.86
C GLY A 20 -7.47 -8.64 23.12
N LEU A 21 -7.69 -7.44 23.67
CA LEU A 21 -7.21 -6.19 23.08
C LEU A 21 -5.67 -6.11 23.04
N LEU A 22 -4.99 -6.60 24.07
CA LEU A 22 -3.52 -6.65 24.09
C LEU A 22 -2.97 -7.60 23.04
N LEU A 23 -3.51 -8.81 22.93
CA LEU A 23 -3.08 -9.78 21.91
C LEU A 23 -3.34 -9.25 20.50
N PHE A 24 -4.50 -8.62 20.28
CA PHE A 24 -4.84 -7.99 19.01
C PHE A 24 -3.91 -6.81 18.68
N SER A 25 -3.59 -5.97 19.66
CA SER A 25 -2.63 -4.86 19.52
C SER A 25 -1.24 -5.37 19.14
N ILE A 26 -0.73 -6.38 19.86
CA ILE A 26 0.58 -6.99 19.57
C ILE A 26 0.59 -7.57 18.16
N TYR A 27 -0.47 -8.27 17.76
CA TYR A 27 -0.61 -8.81 16.42
C TYR A 27 -0.54 -7.70 15.37
N LEU A 28 -1.35 -6.65 15.50
CA LEU A 28 -1.32 -5.52 14.55
C LEU A 28 0.07 -4.86 14.48
N LEU A 29 0.69 -4.58 15.63
CA LEU A 29 2.00 -3.93 15.68
C LEU A 29 3.10 -4.83 15.08
N ALA A 30 3.05 -6.15 15.27
CA ALA A 30 4.08 -7.05 14.73
C ALA A 30 4.18 -7.00 13.20
N PHE A 31 3.05 -6.83 12.49
CA PHE A 31 3.02 -6.73 11.04
C PHE A 31 3.21 -5.31 10.53
N LEU A 32 2.65 -4.32 11.22
CA LEU A 32 2.61 -2.93 10.71
C LEU A 32 3.84 -2.11 11.07
N LEU A 33 4.48 -2.39 12.21
CA LEU A 33 5.61 -1.60 12.69
C LEU A 33 6.82 -1.66 11.74
N PRO A 34 7.20 -2.80 11.13
CA PRO A 34 8.28 -2.84 10.15
C PRO A 34 8.00 -1.94 8.93
N ASP A 35 6.79 -2.00 8.37
CA ASP A 35 6.40 -1.18 7.22
C ASP A 35 6.32 0.31 7.59
N PHE A 36 5.82 0.61 8.78
CA PHE A 36 5.82 1.97 9.31
C PHE A 36 7.24 2.51 9.45
N MET A 37 8.17 1.74 10.02
CA MET A 37 9.56 2.18 10.18
C MET A 37 10.26 2.42 8.83
N ARG A 38 10.02 1.55 7.84
CA ARG A 38 10.55 1.72 6.48
C ARG A 38 10.03 3.01 5.83
N THR A 39 8.75 3.31 6.03
CA THR A 39 8.13 4.50 5.44
C THR A 39 8.41 5.79 6.20
N ALA A 40 8.63 5.72 7.52
CA ALA A 40 8.96 6.87 8.36
C ALA A 40 10.32 7.49 8.04
N VAL A 41 11.28 6.69 7.54
CA VAL A 41 12.57 7.19 7.04
C VAL A 41 12.41 7.96 5.72
N GLY A 42 11.25 7.84 5.07
CA GLY A 42 10.97 8.40 3.75
C GLY A 42 11.44 7.47 2.62
N PRO A 43 11.01 7.75 1.38
CA PRO A 43 11.43 6.96 0.24
C PRO A 43 12.91 7.19 -0.06
N GLN A 44 13.64 6.12 -0.34
CA GLN A 44 15.01 6.23 -0.82
C GLN A 44 15.01 6.75 -2.27
N GLN A 45 15.66 7.88 -2.51
CA GLN A 45 15.80 8.42 -3.86
C GLN A 45 16.74 7.53 -4.69
N MET A 46 16.27 7.07 -5.84
CA MET A 46 17.02 6.22 -6.77
C MET A 46 16.71 6.57 -8.22
N THR A 47 17.61 6.20 -9.13
CA THR A 47 17.32 6.21 -10.57
C THR A 47 16.64 4.91 -10.99
N MET A 48 15.99 4.87 -12.16
CA MET A 48 15.37 3.67 -12.72
C MET A 48 16.38 2.54 -12.93
N THR A 49 17.63 2.88 -13.27
CA THR A 49 18.71 1.89 -13.41
C THR A 49 19.10 1.31 -12.05
N GLN A 50 19.23 2.14 -11.01
CA GLN A 50 19.51 1.65 -9.65
C GLN A 50 18.34 0.83 -9.09
N ALA A 51 17.11 1.26 -9.38
CA ALA A 51 15.89 0.53 -9.04
C ALA A 51 15.91 -0.89 -9.66
N ALA A 52 16.26 -1.00 -10.94
CA ALA A 52 16.40 -2.29 -11.64
C ALA A 52 17.41 -3.25 -10.98
N GLU A 53 18.53 -2.71 -10.48
CA GLU A 53 19.55 -3.47 -9.77
C GLU A 53 19.08 -3.88 -8.36
N SER A 54 18.30 -3.05 -7.68
CA SER A 54 17.81 -3.31 -6.31
C SER A 54 16.58 -4.22 -6.22
N ALA A 55 15.84 -4.41 -7.31
CA ALA A 55 14.54 -5.08 -7.31
C ALA A 55 14.59 -6.61 -7.09
N SER A 56 15.70 -7.18 -6.62
CA SER A 56 15.92 -8.64 -6.62
C SER A 56 15.28 -9.39 -5.45
N ASP A 57 15.14 -8.81 -4.24
CA ASP A 57 14.86 -9.66 -3.05
C ASP A 57 13.94 -9.08 -1.96
N SER A 58 13.48 -7.83 -2.05
CA SER A 58 12.49 -7.28 -1.10
C SER A 58 11.85 -5.99 -1.59
N ASP A 59 10.56 -5.79 -1.29
CA ASP A 59 9.84 -4.55 -1.58
C ASP A 59 10.59 -3.35 -0.96
N ALA A 60 11.12 -2.49 -1.82
CA ALA A 60 11.86 -1.29 -1.41
C ALA A 60 10.95 -0.07 -1.56
N TYR A 61 10.82 0.74 -0.51
CA TYR A 61 10.09 2.01 -0.59
C TYR A 61 11.02 3.09 -1.14
N ILE A 62 10.82 3.46 -2.41
CA ILE A 62 11.73 4.32 -3.16
C ILE A 62 11.00 5.49 -3.82
N ALA A 63 11.77 6.50 -4.21
CA ALA A 63 11.35 7.59 -5.07
C ALA A 63 12.21 7.58 -6.33
N ILE A 64 11.56 7.57 -7.50
CA ILE A 64 12.21 7.51 -8.80
C ILE A 64 12.46 8.92 -9.32
N SER A 65 13.75 9.27 -9.36
CA SER A 65 14.22 10.62 -9.69
C SER A 65 14.36 10.91 -11.19
N ASP A 66 14.34 9.89 -12.05
CA ASP A 66 14.60 10.00 -13.49
C ASP A 66 13.62 9.20 -14.36
N GLY A 67 13.74 9.35 -15.67
CA GLY A 67 12.90 8.70 -16.67
C GLY A 67 11.70 9.53 -17.12
N ALA A 68 11.16 9.18 -18.29
CA ALA A 68 10.08 9.86 -18.97
C ALA A 68 8.77 9.08 -18.87
N TRP A 69 7.66 9.80 -18.67
CA TRP A 69 6.33 9.22 -18.68
C TRP A 69 5.87 8.91 -20.11
N GLU A 70 5.39 7.70 -20.34
CA GLU A 70 4.82 7.26 -21.61
C GLU A 70 3.31 7.55 -21.58
N CYS A 71 2.91 8.82 -21.70
CA CYS A 71 1.52 9.24 -21.47
C CYS A 71 0.50 8.57 -22.41
N ASP A 72 0.91 8.08 -23.57
CA ASP A 72 0.07 7.29 -24.50
C ASP A 72 -0.21 5.87 -23.98
N THR A 73 0.23 5.54 -22.76
CA THR A 73 0.01 4.26 -22.09
C THR A 73 -0.90 4.35 -20.88
N ILE A 74 -1.44 5.53 -20.58
CA ILE A 74 -2.34 5.73 -19.45
C ILE A 74 -3.56 4.82 -19.59
N GLU A 75 -3.78 3.99 -18.58
CA GLU A 75 -4.95 3.14 -18.46
C GLU A 75 -5.67 3.40 -17.14
N TYR A 76 -6.99 3.60 -17.24
CA TYR A 76 -7.84 3.84 -16.08
C TYR A 76 -8.54 2.54 -15.67
N VAL A 77 -8.12 1.98 -14.55
CA VAL A 77 -8.75 0.77 -14.04
C VAL A 77 -9.97 1.14 -13.20
N ARG A 78 -11.13 0.79 -13.75
CA ARG A 78 -12.43 1.10 -13.17
C ARG A 78 -12.87 -0.01 -12.23
N GLY A 79 -13.42 0.39 -11.09
CA GLY A 79 -14.02 -0.53 -10.13
C GLY A 79 -15.39 -0.04 -9.68
N ARG A 80 -16.22 -0.99 -9.23
CA ARG A 80 -17.54 -0.66 -8.68
C ARG A 80 -17.36 0.04 -7.34
N ALA A 81 -17.97 1.21 -7.17
CA ALA A 81 -18.15 1.83 -5.86
C ALA A 81 -19.60 1.68 -5.40
N ALA A 82 -19.77 1.26 -4.15
CA ALA A 82 -21.06 1.32 -3.50
C ALA A 82 -21.40 2.79 -3.26
N SER A 83 -22.47 3.28 -3.89
CA SER A 83 -23.07 4.56 -3.51
C SER A 83 -24.04 4.33 -2.35
N ASN A 84 -24.07 5.28 -1.41
CA ASN A 84 -25.08 5.33 -0.35
C ASN A 84 -26.52 5.42 -0.90
N THR A 85 -26.70 5.78 -2.17
CA THR A 85 -27.99 5.89 -2.86
C THR A 85 -28.42 4.63 -3.63
N GLY A 86 -27.69 3.52 -3.53
CA GLY A 86 -28.03 2.25 -4.21
C GLY A 86 -27.72 2.20 -5.71
N THR A 87 -27.40 3.34 -6.34
CA THR A 87 -26.90 3.41 -7.72
C THR A 87 -25.44 3.00 -7.77
N ARG A 88 -25.13 1.92 -8.52
CA ARG A 88 -23.73 1.51 -8.75
C ARG A 88 -23.10 2.50 -9.73
N ARG A 89 -22.13 3.29 -9.26
CA ARG A 89 -21.30 4.13 -10.11
C ARG A 89 -19.95 3.45 -10.31
N GLU A 90 -19.52 3.35 -11.56
CA GLU A 90 -18.13 3.01 -11.86
C GLU A 90 -17.27 4.23 -11.57
N ILE A 91 -16.24 4.05 -10.76
CA ILE A 91 -15.23 5.06 -10.49
C ILE A 91 -13.87 4.50 -10.87
N THR A 92 -12.99 5.37 -11.37
CA THR A 92 -11.59 5.06 -11.55
C THR A 92 -10.97 4.78 -10.18
N ARG A 93 -10.48 3.56 -9.97
CA ARG A 93 -9.86 3.15 -8.71
C ARG A 93 -8.39 3.49 -8.71
N PHE A 94 -7.73 3.23 -9.84
CA PHE A 94 -6.33 3.50 -10.04
C PHE A 94 -6.03 3.80 -11.51
N THR A 95 -4.94 4.52 -11.71
CA THR A 95 -4.36 4.83 -13.02
C THR A 95 -3.06 4.06 -13.14
N GLU A 96 -2.89 3.35 -14.25
CA GLU A 96 -1.67 2.65 -14.62
C GLU A 96 -0.99 3.39 -15.78
N VAL A 97 0.31 3.61 -15.69
CA VAL A 97 1.08 4.29 -16.74
C VAL A 97 2.52 3.80 -16.71
N PHE A 98 3.14 3.67 -17.89
CA PHE A 98 4.54 3.30 -17.99
C PHE A 98 5.46 4.52 -17.90
N ARG A 99 6.61 4.31 -17.28
CA ARG A 99 7.76 5.20 -17.28
C ARG A 99 8.95 4.44 -17.84
N THR A 100 9.78 5.11 -18.64
CA THR A 100 10.99 4.53 -19.24
C THR A 100 12.21 5.35 -18.86
N ASN A 101 13.37 4.71 -18.74
CA ASN A 101 14.63 5.44 -18.59
C ASN A 101 15.12 5.98 -19.96
N ASP A 102 16.10 6.86 -19.96
CA ASP A 102 16.63 7.49 -21.20
C ASP A 102 17.10 6.48 -22.25
N SER A 103 17.51 5.29 -21.82
CA SER A 103 17.96 4.21 -22.72
C SER A 103 16.83 3.33 -23.27
N GLY A 104 15.60 3.46 -22.74
CA GLY A 104 14.48 2.57 -23.02
C GLY A 104 14.68 1.10 -22.57
N LYS A 105 15.70 0.82 -21.76
CA LYS A 105 16.03 -0.54 -21.31
C LYS A 105 15.30 -0.97 -20.05
N VAL A 106 14.89 0.00 -19.23
CA VAL A 106 14.11 -0.24 -18.01
C VAL A 106 12.74 0.36 -18.21
N VAL A 107 11.72 -0.47 -18.03
CA VAL A 107 10.31 -0.09 -18.08
C VAL A 107 9.72 -0.27 -16.69
N LEU A 108 9.07 0.77 -16.19
CA LEU A 108 8.42 0.79 -14.90
C LEU A 108 6.93 1.01 -15.10
N LEU A 109 6.10 0.06 -14.68
CA LEU A 109 4.66 0.26 -14.56
C LEU A 109 4.37 0.96 -13.22
N ALA A 110 3.86 2.18 -13.28
CA ALA A 110 3.42 2.90 -12.10
C ALA A 110 1.90 2.76 -11.92
N THR A 111 1.47 2.37 -10.73
CA THR A 111 0.05 2.33 -10.36
C THR A 111 -0.23 3.41 -9.31
N MET A 112 -1.09 4.36 -9.65
CA MET A 112 -1.46 5.53 -8.84
C MET A 112 -2.93 5.47 -8.45
N SER A 113 -3.32 6.05 -7.31
CA SER A 113 -4.73 6.07 -6.88
C SER A 113 -5.54 7.11 -7.64
N GLY A 114 -6.77 6.73 -8.02
CA GLY A 114 -7.69 7.64 -8.70
C GLY A 114 -7.35 7.83 -10.18
N GLU A 115 -7.95 8.85 -10.77
CA GLU A 115 -7.73 9.27 -12.15
C GLU A 115 -6.64 10.34 -12.15
N MET A 116 -5.57 10.12 -12.91
CA MET A 116 -4.49 11.08 -13.10
C MET A 116 -4.21 11.26 -14.58
N ASP A 117 -4.14 12.52 -15.02
CA ASP A 117 -3.74 12.84 -16.39
C ASP A 117 -2.22 12.99 -16.53
N CYS A 118 -1.74 13.13 -17.77
CA CYS A 118 -0.31 13.27 -18.07
C CYS A 118 0.32 14.50 -17.41
N ALA A 119 -0.41 15.61 -17.29
CA ALA A 119 0.12 16.83 -16.69
C ALA A 119 0.28 16.67 -15.18
N GLU A 120 -0.69 16.02 -14.52
CA GLU A 120 -0.62 15.67 -13.11
C GLU A 120 0.52 14.67 -12.83
N LEU A 121 0.70 13.66 -13.69
CA LEU A 121 1.79 12.70 -13.58
C LEU A 121 3.17 13.37 -13.71
N GLN A 122 3.32 14.32 -14.63
CA GLN A 122 4.58 15.08 -14.81
C GLN A 122 4.89 15.99 -13.62
N ALA A 123 3.87 16.49 -12.93
CA ALA A 123 4.03 17.33 -11.74
C ALA A 123 4.21 16.53 -10.44
N THR A 124 4.03 15.21 -10.48
CA THR A 124 4.06 14.35 -9.30
C THR A 124 5.37 13.57 -9.21
N ASP A 125 6.04 13.67 -8.07
CA ASP A 125 7.17 12.80 -7.76
C ASP A 125 6.69 11.37 -7.54
N LEU A 126 7.20 10.43 -8.33
CA LEU A 126 6.84 9.02 -8.22
C LEU A 126 7.57 8.36 -7.05
N ALA A 127 6.84 8.12 -5.96
CA ALA A 127 7.32 7.36 -4.80
C ALA A 127 6.37 6.21 -4.47
N GLY A 128 6.91 5.05 -4.08
CA GLY A 128 6.12 3.87 -3.81
C GLY A 128 6.97 2.63 -3.51
N TYR A 129 6.30 1.49 -3.36
CA TYR A 129 6.98 0.21 -3.20
C TYR A 129 7.34 -0.34 -4.57
N LEU A 130 8.64 -0.50 -4.81
CA LEU A 130 9.18 -1.10 -6.02
C LEU A 130 9.24 -2.62 -5.86
N GLN A 131 8.76 -3.30 -6.89
CA GLN A 131 8.93 -4.74 -7.08
C GLN A 131 9.34 -5.04 -8.52
N ARG A 132 9.93 -6.21 -8.74
CA ARG A 132 10.10 -6.74 -10.08
C ARG A 132 8.73 -7.19 -10.59
N MET A 133 8.43 -6.91 -11.85
CA MET A 133 7.22 -7.40 -12.49
C MET A 133 7.23 -8.93 -12.48
N SER A 134 6.12 -9.55 -12.04
CA SER A 134 6.03 -11.01 -12.05
C SER A 134 5.94 -11.54 -13.48
N PRO A 135 6.44 -12.75 -13.79
CA PRO A 135 6.34 -13.33 -15.12
C PRO A 135 4.89 -13.43 -15.63
N GLU A 136 3.94 -13.70 -14.72
CA GLU A 136 2.52 -13.79 -15.06
C GLU A 136 1.97 -12.43 -15.48
N ARG A 137 2.32 -11.37 -14.74
CA ARG A 137 1.89 -10.00 -15.02
C ARG A 137 2.56 -9.46 -16.28
N GLU A 138 3.84 -9.76 -16.50
CA GLU A 138 4.54 -9.44 -17.74
C GLU A 138 3.84 -10.10 -18.94
N GLN A 139 3.52 -11.40 -18.84
CA GLN A 139 2.82 -12.13 -19.89
C GLN A 139 1.40 -11.58 -20.15
N GLU A 140 0.66 -11.21 -19.10
CA GLU A 140 -0.65 -10.56 -19.21
C GLU A 140 -0.55 -9.25 -20.01
N LEU A 141 0.38 -8.36 -19.65
CA LEU A 141 0.56 -7.08 -20.31
C LEU A 141 1.12 -7.20 -21.75
N ILE A 142 1.88 -8.27 -22.05
CA ILE A 142 2.26 -8.64 -23.41
C ILE A 142 1.03 -9.04 -24.21
N ASN A 143 0.15 -9.89 -23.65
CA ASN A 143 -1.07 -10.35 -24.32
C ASN A 143 -2.04 -9.19 -24.59
N GLU A 144 -2.06 -8.18 -23.72
CA GLU A 144 -2.82 -6.94 -23.89
C GLU A 144 -2.15 -5.95 -24.86
N VAL A 145 -1.00 -6.28 -25.44
CA VAL A 145 -0.21 -5.43 -26.37
C VAL A 145 0.30 -4.14 -25.69
N ARG A 146 0.23 -4.05 -24.35
CA ARG A 146 0.69 -2.90 -23.58
C ARG A 146 2.21 -2.86 -23.52
N LEU A 147 2.85 -4.00 -23.31
CA LEU A 147 4.32 -4.12 -23.31
C LEU A 147 4.92 -4.24 -24.71
N ALA A 148 4.12 -4.51 -25.74
CA ALA A 148 4.61 -4.72 -27.10
C ALA A 148 5.33 -3.50 -27.70
N ARG A 149 5.13 -2.29 -27.14
CA ARG A 149 5.86 -1.08 -27.56
C ARG A 149 7.26 -0.96 -26.95
N PHE A 150 7.60 -1.79 -25.97
CA PHE A 150 8.88 -1.76 -25.24
C PHE A 150 9.77 -2.95 -25.57
N ILE A 151 9.86 -3.34 -26.85
CA ILE A 151 10.62 -4.53 -27.31
C ILE A 151 12.12 -4.51 -26.98
N HIS A 152 12.67 -3.33 -26.68
CA HIS A 152 14.09 -3.15 -26.36
C HIS A 152 14.37 -3.15 -24.85
N ALA A 153 13.31 -3.22 -24.03
CA ALA A 153 13.44 -3.29 -22.59
C ALA A 153 13.98 -4.66 -22.15
N THR A 154 14.91 -4.64 -21.21
CA THR A 154 15.50 -5.84 -20.60
C THR A 154 15.05 -6.04 -19.17
N THR A 155 14.38 -5.05 -18.58
CA THR A 155 13.93 -5.09 -17.19
C THR A 155 12.58 -4.43 -17.04
N PHE A 156 11.64 -5.17 -16.46
CA PHE A 156 10.29 -4.73 -16.16
C PHE A 156 10.12 -4.64 -14.65
N LEU A 157 9.72 -3.46 -14.19
CA LEU A 157 9.51 -3.12 -12.80
C LEU A 157 8.06 -2.68 -12.61
N GLU A 158 7.59 -2.78 -11.38
CA GLU A 158 6.31 -2.22 -10.97
C GLU A 158 6.50 -1.38 -9.72
N ILE A 159 5.81 -0.25 -9.64
CA ILE A 159 5.76 0.57 -8.44
C ILE A 159 4.31 0.88 -8.07
N CYS A 160 3.95 0.54 -6.83
CA CYS A 160 2.66 0.93 -6.30
C CYS A 160 2.78 2.25 -5.54
N GLY A 161 2.40 3.36 -6.19
CA GLY A 161 2.49 4.71 -5.63
C GLY A 161 1.47 4.99 -4.53
N TYR A 162 0.34 4.28 -4.53
CA TYR A 162 -0.70 4.43 -3.50
C TYR A 162 -0.62 3.37 -2.39
N CYS A 163 0.24 2.37 -2.51
CA CYS A 163 0.50 1.41 -1.44
C CYS A 163 1.32 1.99 -0.29
N GLY A 164 1.56 3.31 -0.30
CA GLY A 164 2.43 4.04 0.62
C GLY A 164 1.99 4.08 2.10
N PRO A 165 2.72 4.86 2.94
CA PRO A 165 2.71 4.83 4.40
C PRO A 165 1.35 4.95 5.09
N THR A 166 0.38 5.57 4.45
CA THR A 166 -0.86 6.01 5.10
C THR A 166 -1.68 4.83 5.65
N ASN A 167 -1.70 3.69 4.95
CA ASN A 167 -2.41 2.49 5.42
C ASN A 167 -1.69 1.85 6.63
N SER A 168 -0.35 1.80 6.60
CA SER A 168 0.45 1.23 7.69
C SER A 168 0.46 2.14 8.93
N LEU A 169 0.52 3.47 8.74
CA LEU A 169 0.46 4.47 9.82
C LEU A 169 -0.86 4.38 10.58
N ILE A 170 -1.99 4.35 9.87
CA ILE A 170 -3.31 4.28 10.49
C ILE A 170 -3.43 2.99 11.32
N GLY A 171 -3.02 1.85 10.75
CA GLY A 171 -3.06 0.58 11.47
C GLY A 171 -2.12 0.57 12.70
N THR A 172 -0.95 1.19 12.61
CA THR A 172 -0.01 1.34 13.74
C THR A 172 -0.61 2.19 14.86
N LEU A 173 -1.26 3.32 14.53
CA LEU A 173 -1.96 4.16 15.49
C LEU A 173 -3.09 3.40 16.20
N PHE A 174 -3.89 2.64 15.46
CA PHE A 174 -4.93 1.78 16.04
C PHE A 174 -4.32 0.70 16.93
N GLY A 175 -3.22 0.07 16.49
CA GLY A 175 -2.47 -0.91 17.29
C GLY A 175 -2.07 -0.35 18.65
N PHE A 176 -1.46 0.84 18.69
CA PHE A 176 -1.10 1.51 19.94
C PHE A 176 -2.34 1.87 20.78
N ALA A 177 -3.40 2.42 20.18
CA ALA A 177 -4.61 2.79 20.90
C ALA A 177 -5.26 1.57 21.58
N PHE A 178 -5.39 0.44 20.87
CA PHE A 178 -5.92 -0.80 21.45
C PHE A 178 -5.01 -1.35 22.55
N GLY A 179 -3.69 -1.23 22.41
CA GLY A 179 -2.73 -1.63 23.43
C GLY A 179 -2.90 -0.84 24.73
N LEU A 180 -3.01 0.49 24.62
CA LEU A 180 -3.23 1.38 25.78
C LEU A 180 -4.57 1.12 26.47
N ILE A 181 -5.65 0.92 25.69
CA ILE A 181 -6.97 0.57 26.24
C ILE A 181 -6.92 -0.80 26.94
N GLY A 182 -6.33 -1.80 26.29
CA GLY A 182 -6.17 -3.14 26.85
C GLY A 182 -5.38 -3.12 28.17
N LEU A 183 -4.27 -2.40 28.21
CA LEU A 183 -3.46 -2.22 29.41
C LEU A 183 -4.25 -1.51 30.52
N GLY A 184 -4.98 -0.45 30.19
CA GLY A 184 -5.82 0.28 31.13
C GLY A 184 -6.92 -0.59 31.75
N LEU A 185 -7.61 -1.40 30.94
CA LEU A 185 -8.62 -2.36 31.40
C LEU A 185 -8.01 -3.46 32.27
N LEU A 186 -6.80 -3.92 31.95
CA LEU A 186 -6.09 -4.92 32.74
C LEU A 186 -5.76 -4.38 34.13
N VAL A 187 -5.19 -3.18 34.22
CA VAL A 187 -4.89 -2.51 35.51
C VAL A 187 -6.17 -2.26 36.30
N TRP A 188 -7.24 -1.82 35.64
CA TRP A 188 -8.52 -1.56 36.31
C TRP A 188 -9.19 -2.85 36.82
N GLY A 189 -9.18 -3.93 36.03
CA GLY A 189 -9.75 -5.22 36.45
C GLY A 189 -8.94 -5.94 37.52
N LEU A 190 -7.66 -5.59 37.72
CA LEU A 190 -6.83 -6.13 38.79
C LEU A 190 -7.02 -5.41 40.13
N ARG A 191 -7.41 -4.13 40.11
CA ARG A 191 -7.82 -3.38 41.30
C ARG A 191 -9.18 -3.86 41.82
#